data_AF-A0A954A4U5-F1
#
_entry.id   AF-A0A954A4U5-F1
#
_cell.length_a   1.000
_cell.length_b   1.000
_cell.length_c   1.000
_cell.angle_alpha   90.00
_cell.angle_beta   90.00
_cell.angle_gamma   90.00
#
_symmetry.space_group_name_H-M   'P 1'
#
loop_
_entity.id
_entity.type
_entity.pdbx_description
1 polymer ?
#
loop_
_entity_poly.entity_id
_entity_poly.type
_entity_poly.pdbx_seq_one_letter_code
_entity_poly.pdbx_strand_id
1 'polypeptide(L)'
;MIRSWTFLALIATPLAFLFGESVRAQAEVPFIRGDVNRDGVITLTDLSVLATHLFGAAAAPACLDALDFNDDGAVDIADFAGAIAVVVEGGASLPAPFPDEGADPTADALLCLEGPAGSVLGSDIDHVFFSFQVEGGTGPGVAPGQDPVVIPIVLDSTVPVRGFSLAVWYDAATLQSLDLDLEAGVAGELGAEFCVTSSPELPPESGSSVRTGHVLLEALPPFTSTVVPASTGLILGSAVFRVAPDVVPGSSVLLTLGSNPTLSTPGTTLITQEYQALVPLVETVAIPVYPSAGLFVRGDVNGDAAVDLADVIELMGAVLVGGEAGDCLDAMDVDDTGNIDLADPVRLLELLFAGDPSLPVPFPHLGFDATPDALPDCGSPTP
;
A
#
# COMPACT_ATOMS: atom_id res chain seq x y z
N MET A 1 -68.30 40.48 27.83
CA MET A 1 -66.86 40.83 27.77
C MET A 1 -66.36 40.31 26.43
N ILE A 2 -66.43 41.14 25.37
CA ILE A 2 -65.30 41.90 24.76
C ILE A 2 -64.28 40.92 24.15
N ARG A 3 -63.94 40.83 22.85
CA ARG A 3 -64.21 41.48 21.53
C ARG A 3 -63.66 40.46 20.48
N SER A 4 -64.35 40.06 19.41
CA SER A 4 -64.35 40.64 18.04
C SER A 4 -62.97 41.15 17.58
N TRP A 5 -62.36 40.73 16.45
CA TRP A 5 -62.52 41.20 15.05
C TRP A 5 -61.93 40.11 14.11
N THR A 6 -62.59 39.50 13.11
CA THR A 6 -62.99 39.90 11.74
C THR A 6 -61.88 40.21 10.71
N PHE A 7 -62.01 39.54 9.54
CA PHE A 7 -61.49 39.83 8.17
C PHE A 7 -59.98 39.56 7.94
N LEU A 8 -59.49 39.05 6.79
CA LEU A 8 -59.93 39.21 5.39
C LEU A 8 -59.24 38.17 4.46
N ALA A 9 -59.99 37.67 3.48
CA ALA A 9 -59.69 37.24 2.08
C ALA A 9 -58.39 36.49 1.71
N LEU A 10 -58.40 35.34 1.01
CA LEU A 10 -58.93 34.95 -0.32
C LEU A 10 -57.80 34.96 -1.39
N ILE A 11 -57.82 33.94 -2.29
CA ILE A 11 -57.19 33.90 -3.64
C ILE A 11 -55.72 33.41 -3.64
N ALA A 12 -55.19 32.53 -4.48
CA ALA A 12 -55.56 31.77 -5.69
C ALA A 12 -54.52 30.62 -5.82
N THR A 13 -54.91 29.37 -6.13
CA THR A 13 -54.59 28.60 -7.37
C THR A 13 -53.21 28.80 -8.02
N PRO A 14 -52.72 27.86 -8.85
CA PRO A 14 -52.60 26.41 -8.73
C PRO A 14 -51.10 26.00 -8.84
N LEU A 15 -50.65 24.99 -8.09
CA LEU A 15 -49.26 24.54 -8.21
C LEU A 15 -49.15 23.53 -9.37
N ALA A 16 -48.71 24.00 -10.54
CA ALA A 16 -48.19 23.16 -11.61
C ALA A 16 -46.68 23.41 -11.72
N PHE A 17 -45.92 22.32 -11.59
CA PHE A 17 -44.56 22.10 -12.08
C PHE A 17 -43.46 23.11 -11.71
N LEU A 18 -42.46 22.64 -10.95
CA LEU A 18 -41.06 22.49 -11.40
C LEU A 18 -40.25 21.82 -10.27
N PHE A 19 -39.67 20.66 -10.58
CA PHE A 19 -38.58 19.92 -9.91
C PHE A 19 -38.38 20.15 -8.40
N GLY A 20 -38.94 19.27 -7.59
CA GLY A 20 -38.46 19.02 -6.23
C GLY A 20 -37.30 18.04 -6.25
N GLU A 21 -36.08 18.52 -6.49
CA GLU A 21 -34.90 17.88 -5.91
C GLU A 21 -34.78 18.37 -4.48
N SER A 22 -35.13 17.51 -3.53
CA SER A 22 -34.82 17.75 -2.13
C SER A 22 -33.32 17.56 -1.91
N VAL A 23 -32.55 18.64 -2.09
CA VAL A 23 -31.23 18.75 -1.46
C VAL A 23 -31.49 18.73 0.05
N ARG A 24 -31.06 17.66 0.72
CA ARG A 24 -31.01 17.64 2.18
C ARG A 24 -30.05 18.74 2.63
N ALA A 25 -30.50 19.68 3.44
CA ALA A 25 -29.61 20.58 4.17
C ALA A 25 -28.77 19.72 5.13
N GLN A 26 -27.45 19.78 4.96
CA GLN A 26 -26.49 19.15 5.87
C GLN A 26 -26.52 19.95 7.19
N ALA A 27 -26.64 19.30 8.34
CA ALA A 27 -26.69 19.99 9.64
C ALA A 27 -25.27 20.26 10.15
N GLU A 28 -25.00 21.52 10.53
CA GLU A 28 -23.77 21.89 11.23
C GLU A 28 -23.76 21.36 12.67
N VAL A 29 -22.61 20.91 13.14
CA VAL A 29 -22.41 20.37 14.49
C VAL A 29 -21.56 21.29 15.35
N PRO A 30 -21.76 21.28 16.68
CA PRO A 30 -20.87 21.97 17.60
C PRO A 30 -19.43 21.43 17.51
N PHE A 31 -18.46 22.31 17.71
CA PHE A 31 -17.03 21.99 17.71
C PHE A 31 -16.27 22.87 18.70
N ILE A 32 -15.01 22.51 18.95
CA ILE A 32 -14.02 23.36 19.63
C ILE A 32 -13.06 23.87 18.55
N ARG A 33 -12.93 25.19 18.41
CA ARG A 33 -12.00 25.81 17.46
C ARG A 33 -10.58 25.37 17.78
N GLY A 34 -9.87 24.89 16.78
CA GLY A 34 -8.52 24.35 16.90
C GLY A 34 -8.42 22.88 17.34
N ASP A 35 -9.52 22.22 17.72
CA ASP A 35 -9.60 20.76 17.87
C ASP A 35 -9.97 20.13 16.53
N VAL A 36 -8.99 20.12 15.62
CA VAL A 36 -9.15 19.64 14.24
C VAL A 36 -9.45 18.15 14.22
N ASN A 37 -8.94 17.43 15.21
CA ASN A 37 -9.05 15.99 15.32
C ASN A 37 -10.33 15.52 16.04
N ARG A 38 -10.95 16.43 16.80
CA ARG A 38 -12.18 16.25 17.59
C ARG A 38 -12.03 15.28 18.77
N ASP A 39 -10.88 15.25 19.43
CA ASP A 39 -10.63 14.47 20.65
C ASP A 39 -10.92 15.26 21.94
N GLY A 40 -11.34 16.52 21.81
CA GLY A 40 -11.68 17.42 22.90
C GLY A 40 -10.48 18.18 23.49
N VAL A 41 -9.27 18.02 22.94
CA VAL A 41 -8.06 18.70 23.43
C VAL A 41 -7.21 19.26 22.29
N ILE A 42 -6.78 20.52 22.41
CA ILE A 42 -5.91 21.14 21.40
C ILE A 42 -4.44 20.82 21.72
N THR A 43 -3.79 20.05 20.86
CA THR A 43 -2.42 19.55 21.04
C THR A 43 -1.58 19.66 19.74
N LEU A 44 -0.34 19.14 19.78
CA LEU A 44 0.52 19.05 18.58
C LEU A 44 -0.06 18.11 17.51
N THR A 45 -0.96 17.21 17.90
CA THR A 45 -1.67 16.30 16.99
C THR A 45 -2.58 17.08 16.05
N ASP A 46 -3.29 18.10 16.54
CA ASP A 46 -4.13 18.99 15.73
C ASP A 46 -3.31 19.81 14.74
N LEU A 47 -2.14 20.30 15.20
CA LEU A 47 -1.20 21.03 14.36
C LEU A 47 -0.69 20.17 13.18
N SER A 48 -0.51 18.87 13.39
CA SER A 48 -0.09 17.95 12.34
C SER A 48 -1.14 17.82 11.23
N VAL A 49 -2.43 17.95 11.54
CA VAL A 49 -3.49 17.82 10.54
C VAL A 49 -3.92 19.11 9.93
N LEU A 50 -3.79 20.23 10.64
CA LEU A 50 -3.74 21.53 10.00
C LEU A 50 -2.59 21.61 8.99
N ALA A 51 -1.38 21.16 9.35
CA ALA A 51 -0.25 21.14 8.42
C ALA A 51 -0.50 20.23 7.21
N THR A 52 -1.10 19.06 7.42
CA THR A 52 -1.41 18.13 6.33
C THR A 52 -2.50 18.68 5.41
N HIS A 53 -3.46 19.44 5.94
CA HIS A 53 -4.49 20.10 5.15
C HIS A 53 -3.93 21.29 4.34
N LEU A 54 -3.02 22.08 4.93
CA LEU A 54 -2.45 23.28 4.29
C LEU A 54 -1.34 22.98 3.29
N PHE A 55 -0.48 21.99 3.60
CA PHE A 55 0.74 21.72 2.84
C PHE A 55 0.75 20.34 2.16
N GLY A 56 -0.19 19.46 2.53
CA GLY A 56 -0.36 18.13 1.96
C GLY A 56 -1.54 18.04 1.00
N ALA A 57 -1.83 16.83 0.53
CA ALA A 57 -2.97 16.52 -0.35
C ALA A 57 -4.04 15.72 0.41
N ALA A 58 -4.25 16.00 1.70
CA ALA A 58 -5.27 15.32 2.49
C ALA A 58 -6.69 15.80 2.15
N ALA A 59 -7.66 14.90 2.30
CA ALA A 59 -9.06 15.29 2.29
C ALA A 59 -9.33 16.34 3.38
N ALA A 60 -10.17 17.33 3.04
CA ALA A 60 -10.67 18.29 4.00
C ALA A 60 -11.29 17.56 5.22
N PRO A 61 -10.85 17.88 6.46
CA PRO A 61 -11.52 17.41 7.67
C PRO A 61 -13.02 17.72 7.63
N ALA A 62 -13.81 16.88 8.30
CA ALA A 62 -15.27 17.07 8.38
C ALA A 62 -15.66 18.41 9.02
N CYS A 63 -14.76 18.98 9.83
CA CYS A 63 -14.92 20.28 10.44
C CYS A 63 -13.87 21.25 9.89
N LEU A 64 -14.25 22.05 8.89
CA LEU A 64 -13.38 23.09 8.35
C LEU A 64 -13.31 24.31 9.29
N ASP A 65 -14.37 24.57 10.06
CA ASP A 65 -14.38 25.66 11.05
C ASP A 65 -13.37 25.44 12.18
N ALA A 66 -13.01 24.18 12.46
CA ALA A 66 -11.97 23.86 13.45
C ALA A 66 -10.55 24.16 12.93
N LEU A 67 -10.36 24.22 11.61
CA LEU A 67 -9.08 24.53 10.95
C LEU A 67 -8.82 26.03 10.79
N ASP A 68 -9.87 26.85 10.84
CA ASP A 68 -9.77 28.31 10.82
C ASP A 68 -9.54 28.82 12.26
N PHE A 69 -8.26 28.95 12.61
CA PHE A 69 -7.80 29.34 13.95
C PHE A 69 -8.02 30.82 14.21
N ASN A 70 -8.02 31.65 13.17
CA ASN A 70 -8.13 33.09 13.30
C ASN A 70 -9.57 33.63 13.05
N ASP A 71 -10.48 32.76 12.60
CA ASP A 71 -11.89 33.01 12.31
C ASP A 71 -12.10 34.06 11.22
N ASP A 72 -11.29 34.01 10.15
CA ASP A 72 -11.36 34.92 9.01
C ASP A 72 -12.14 34.38 7.80
N GLY A 73 -12.66 33.15 7.92
CA GLY A 73 -13.46 32.45 6.91
C GLY A 73 -12.63 31.82 5.80
N ALA A 74 -11.32 31.67 6.00
CA ALA A 74 -10.42 30.94 5.12
C ALA A 74 -9.49 30.03 5.94
N VAL A 75 -9.12 28.89 5.37
CA VAL A 75 -8.11 28.01 5.95
C VAL A 75 -6.81 28.17 5.16
N ASP A 76 -5.83 28.90 5.72
CA ASP A 76 -4.54 29.17 5.11
C ASP A 76 -3.35 29.17 6.10
N ILE A 77 -2.18 29.64 5.65
CA ILE A 77 -0.95 29.64 6.48
C ILE A 77 -1.05 30.54 7.72
N ALA A 78 -1.97 31.53 7.72
CA ALA A 78 -2.23 32.36 8.89
C ALA A 78 -2.80 31.55 10.05
N ASP A 79 -3.59 30.50 9.76
CA ASP A 79 -4.12 29.57 10.77
C ASP A 79 -3.03 28.73 11.40
N PHE A 80 -2.06 28.29 10.60
CA PHE A 80 -0.90 27.55 11.09
C PHE A 80 -0.06 28.38 12.07
N ALA A 81 0.10 29.69 11.80
CA ALA A 81 0.76 30.60 12.72
C ALA A 81 -0.04 30.78 14.03
N GLY A 82 -1.37 30.85 13.95
CA GLY A 82 -2.26 30.88 15.11
C GLY A 82 -2.19 29.61 15.96
N ALA A 83 -2.17 28.44 15.31
CA ALA A 83 -2.08 27.13 15.96
C ALA A 83 -0.78 26.94 16.76
N ILE A 84 0.36 27.40 16.22
CA ILE A 84 1.65 27.38 16.96
C ILE A 84 1.58 28.23 18.24
N ALA A 85 0.98 29.42 18.17
CA ALA A 85 0.86 30.32 19.33
C ALA A 85 -0.01 29.72 20.46
N VAL A 86 -1.02 28.91 20.12
CA VAL A 86 -1.87 28.22 21.10
C VAL A 86 -1.17 26.99 21.69
N VAL A 87 -0.62 26.13 20.83
CA VAL A 87 -0.10 24.80 21.23
C VAL A 87 1.29 24.88 21.86
N VAL A 88 2.16 25.77 21.38
CA VAL A 88 3.58 25.84 21.80
C VAL A 88 3.82 26.94 22.81
N GLU A 89 3.18 28.11 22.65
CA GLU A 89 3.41 29.27 23.51
C GLU A 89 2.42 29.38 24.68
N GLY A 90 1.34 28.58 24.68
CA GLY A 90 0.37 28.45 25.78
C GLY A 90 -0.37 29.75 26.12
N GLY A 91 -0.42 30.71 25.19
CA GLY A 91 -0.77 32.10 25.50
C GLY A 91 -1.92 32.73 24.70
N ALA A 92 -2.41 32.10 23.64
CA ALA A 92 -3.46 32.68 22.80
C ALA A 92 -4.85 32.12 23.14
N SER A 93 -5.81 33.00 23.42
CA SER A 93 -7.23 32.64 23.44
C SER A 93 -7.75 32.59 22.01
N LEU A 94 -8.32 31.46 21.60
CA LEU A 94 -8.96 31.34 20.29
C LEU A 94 -10.30 32.09 20.25
N PRO A 95 -10.73 32.56 19.06
CA PRO A 95 -12.12 32.96 18.84
C PRO A 95 -13.09 31.85 19.24
N ALA A 96 -14.32 32.21 19.62
CA ALA A 96 -15.33 31.22 19.94
C ALA A 96 -15.62 30.34 18.70
N PRO A 97 -15.94 29.03 18.87
CA PRO A 97 -16.16 28.30 20.12
C PRO A 97 -14.87 27.70 20.73
N PHE A 98 -14.42 28.24 21.88
CA PHE A 98 -13.29 27.73 22.68
C PHE A 98 -13.40 28.32 24.11
N PRO A 99 -13.09 27.58 25.19
CA PRO A 99 -12.63 26.18 25.24
C PRO A 99 -13.76 25.14 25.22
N ASP A 100 -15.01 25.58 25.35
CA ASP A 100 -16.16 24.69 25.33
C ASP A 100 -16.72 24.58 23.90
N GLU A 101 -17.29 23.40 23.57
CA GLU A 101 -17.97 23.17 22.30
C GLU A 101 -19.12 24.16 22.07
N GLY A 102 -19.23 24.65 20.84
CA GLY A 102 -20.28 25.58 20.44
C GLY A 102 -20.48 25.60 18.93
N ALA A 103 -21.52 26.32 18.49
CA ALA A 103 -21.71 26.60 17.07
C ALA A 103 -20.76 27.73 16.62
N ASP A 104 -20.47 27.76 15.32
CA ASP A 104 -19.72 28.86 14.73
C ASP A 104 -20.50 30.18 14.85
N PRO A 105 -19.96 31.21 15.55
CA PRO A 105 -20.63 32.51 15.69
C PRO A 105 -20.57 33.35 14.41
N THR A 106 -19.76 32.95 13.43
CA THR A 106 -19.24 33.76 12.32
C THR A 106 -19.54 33.14 10.96
N ALA A 107 -20.77 32.64 10.78
CA ALA A 107 -21.26 31.98 9.56
C ALA A 107 -20.57 32.43 8.26
N ASP A 108 -19.79 31.51 7.69
CA ASP A 108 -19.07 31.67 6.44
C ASP A 108 -19.31 30.47 5.50
N ALA A 109 -18.37 30.18 4.60
CA ALA A 109 -18.49 29.07 3.64
C ALA A 109 -17.84 27.77 4.13
N LEU A 110 -17.07 27.85 5.22
CA LEU A 110 -16.59 26.72 5.99
C LEU A 110 -17.78 26.15 6.77
N LEU A 111 -17.77 24.84 6.93
CA LEU A 111 -18.84 24.13 7.62
C LEU A 111 -18.21 23.10 8.55
N CYS A 112 -18.77 23.01 9.75
CA CYS A 112 -18.53 21.89 10.63
C CYS A 112 -19.63 20.84 10.50
N LEU A 113 -19.36 19.78 9.75
CA LEU A 113 -20.35 18.74 9.45
C LEU A 113 -20.25 17.56 10.40
N GLU A 114 -21.38 16.89 10.61
CA GLU A 114 -21.49 15.64 11.37
C GLU A 114 -20.74 14.51 10.62
N GLY A 115 -19.46 14.35 10.94
CA GLY A 115 -18.59 13.23 10.57
C GLY A 115 -18.01 12.56 11.82
N PRO A 116 -17.41 11.36 11.73
CA PRO A 116 -16.89 10.66 12.90
C PRO A 116 -15.90 11.56 13.65
N ALA A 117 -16.17 11.83 14.93
CA ALA A 117 -15.24 12.49 15.83
C ALA A 117 -14.03 11.58 16.04
N GLY A 118 -12.83 12.07 15.73
CA GLY A 118 -11.60 11.27 15.65
C GLY A 118 -11.05 11.22 14.23
N SER A 119 -10.54 12.34 13.72
CA SER A 119 -9.74 12.36 12.50
C SER A 119 -8.43 13.10 12.69
N VAL A 120 -7.56 12.59 13.57
CA VAL A 120 -6.11 12.58 13.36
C VAL A 120 -5.54 11.25 13.86
N LEU A 121 -5.03 10.47 12.91
CA LEU A 121 -4.01 9.43 13.08
C LEU A 121 -4.15 8.55 14.34
N GLY A 122 -5.10 7.61 14.25
CA GLY A 122 -5.14 6.45 15.12
C GLY A 122 -6.38 5.60 14.87
N SER A 123 -6.21 4.44 14.24
CA SER A 123 -7.11 3.26 14.20
C SER A 123 -8.12 3.03 13.06
N ASP A 124 -8.31 3.93 12.08
CA ASP A 124 -9.15 3.59 10.89
C ASP A 124 -8.44 3.64 9.52
N ILE A 125 -7.15 4.00 9.47
CA ILE A 125 -6.27 3.82 8.30
C ILE A 125 -5.34 2.58 8.49
N ASP A 126 -5.37 1.95 9.67
CA ASP A 126 -4.63 0.70 9.96
C ASP A 126 -5.25 -0.55 9.31
N HIS A 127 -6.27 -0.36 8.46
CA HIS A 127 -7.07 -1.43 7.90
C HIS A 127 -6.63 -1.88 6.51
N VAL A 128 -5.70 -1.18 5.86
CA VAL A 128 -5.21 -1.54 4.51
C VAL A 128 -3.76 -1.08 4.33
N PHE A 129 -2.84 -2.04 4.31
CA PHE A 129 -1.40 -1.82 4.15
C PHE A 129 -0.89 -2.60 2.93
N PHE A 130 -0.15 -1.91 2.07
CA PHE A 130 0.55 -2.51 0.95
C PHE A 130 2.05 -2.52 1.22
N SER A 131 2.66 -3.68 1.11
CA SER A 131 4.09 -3.87 1.30
C SER A 131 4.68 -4.82 0.28
N PHE A 132 6.01 -4.83 0.20
CA PHE A 132 6.73 -5.87 -0.52
C PHE A 132 6.97 -7.03 0.43
N GLN A 133 6.60 -8.25 0.03
CA GLN A 133 6.98 -9.44 0.78
C GLN A 133 8.43 -9.76 0.43
N VAL A 134 9.32 -9.30 1.30
CA VAL A 134 10.74 -9.57 1.21
C VAL A 134 11.08 -10.45 2.41
N GLU A 135 11.13 -11.78 2.20
CA GLU A 135 11.25 -12.75 3.30
C GLU A 135 12.54 -12.55 4.10
N GLY A 136 12.42 -12.54 5.43
CA GLY A 136 13.55 -12.51 6.35
C GLY A 136 14.23 -11.15 6.54
N GLY A 137 13.53 -10.12 7.06
CA GLY A 137 14.04 -8.95 7.83
C GLY A 137 15.06 -7.99 7.18
N THR A 138 15.97 -8.49 6.36
CA THR A 138 16.87 -7.82 5.42
C THR A 138 16.53 -8.16 3.97
N GLY A 139 15.64 -9.13 3.75
CA GLY A 139 15.25 -9.64 2.45
C GLY A 139 16.27 -10.57 1.79
N PRO A 140 15.87 -11.48 0.87
CA PRO A 140 16.85 -12.10 0.00
C PRO A 140 17.43 -10.95 -0.84
N GLY A 141 18.74 -10.76 -0.76
CA GLY A 141 19.36 -9.71 -1.54
C GLY A 141 19.24 -9.98 -3.04
N VAL A 142 19.82 -9.09 -3.82
CA VAL A 142 19.89 -9.27 -5.26
C VAL A 142 21.32 -9.18 -5.75
N ALA A 143 21.62 -9.76 -6.90
CA ALA A 143 22.93 -9.67 -7.51
C ALA A 143 22.93 -8.75 -8.74
N PRO A 144 24.07 -8.12 -9.08
CA PRO A 144 24.21 -7.37 -10.32
C PRO A 144 23.88 -8.24 -11.54
N GLY A 145 22.98 -7.76 -12.38
CA GLY A 145 22.57 -8.45 -13.61
C GLY A 145 21.54 -9.57 -13.43
N GLN A 146 21.08 -9.85 -12.21
CA GLN A 146 20.07 -10.87 -11.92
C GLN A 146 18.75 -10.57 -12.66
N ASP A 147 18.20 -11.60 -13.31
CA ASP A 147 17.03 -11.52 -14.18
C ASP A 147 16.35 -12.90 -14.33
N PRO A 148 15.03 -13.04 -14.05
CA PRO A 148 14.17 -12.05 -13.40
C PRO A 148 14.36 -12.06 -11.87
N VAL A 149 14.17 -10.90 -11.25
CA VAL A 149 13.89 -10.79 -9.82
C VAL A 149 12.39 -10.58 -9.67
N VAL A 150 11.76 -11.39 -8.81
CA VAL A 150 10.32 -11.37 -8.57
C VAL A 150 10.09 -11.08 -7.08
N ILE A 151 9.43 -9.97 -6.78
CA ILE A 151 9.09 -9.58 -5.40
C ILE A 151 7.57 -9.47 -5.29
N PRO A 152 6.92 -10.33 -4.49
CA PRO A 152 5.48 -10.23 -4.27
C PRO A 152 5.11 -8.91 -3.59
N ILE A 153 3.99 -8.34 -4.02
CA ILE A 153 3.35 -7.19 -3.39
C ILE A 153 2.15 -7.74 -2.63
N VAL A 154 2.10 -7.50 -1.32
CA VAL A 154 1.07 -8.05 -0.44
C VAL A 154 0.15 -6.99 0.11
N LEU A 155 -1.06 -7.44 0.41
CA LEU A 155 -2.12 -6.71 1.07
C LEU A 155 -2.35 -7.28 2.46
N ASP A 156 -2.21 -6.42 3.46
CA ASP A 156 -2.75 -6.63 4.79
C ASP A 156 -3.97 -5.73 4.96
N SER A 157 -5.15 -6.35 5.00
CA SER A 157 -6.40 -5.62 5.17
C SER A 157 -7.41 -6.29 6.10
N THR A 158 -8.02 -5.48 6.96
CA THR A 158 -9.14 -5.89 7.83
C THR A 158 -10.50 -5.64 7.18
N VAL A 159 -10.54 -5.04 5.98
CA VAL A 159 -11.77 -4.67 5.25
C VAL A 159 -11.70 -5.15 3.79
N PRO A 160 -12.84 -5.42 3.14
CA PRO A 160 -12.84 -5.82 1.74
C PRO A 160 -12.54 -4.64 0.81
N VAL A 161 -11.75 -4.89 -0.25
CA VAL A 161 -11.34 -3.89 -1.26
C VAL A 161 -11.97 -4.22 -2.62
N ARG A 162 -12.58 -3.24 -3.30
CA ARG A 162 -13.25 -3.46 -4.61
C ARG A 162 -12.32 -3.33 -5.82
N GLY A 163 -11.21 -2.64 -5.62
CA GLY A 163 -10.21 -2.37 -6.63
C GLY A 163 -9.08 -1.55 -6.03
N PHE A 164 -7.95 -1.55 -6.71
CA PHE A 164 -6.75 -0.87 -6.25
C PHE A 164 -5.96 -0.31 -7.43
N SER A 165 -5.19 0.72 -7.15
CA SER A 165 -4.18 1.29 -8.03
C SER A 165 -2.87 1.29 -7.27
N LEU A 166 -1.81 0.78 -7.90
CA LEU A 166 -0.46 0.72 -7.37
C LEU A 166 0.43 1.64 -8.19
N ALA A 167 1.37 2.28 -7.52
CA ALA A 167 2.50 2.96 -8.15
C ALA A 167 3.78 2.51 -7.46
N VAL A 168 4.67 1.88 -8.23
CA VAL A 168 5.98 1.42 -7.77
C VAL A 168 7.05 2.30 -8.41
N TRP A 169 7.75 3.04 -7.57
CA TRP A 169 8.86 3.90 -7.95
C TRP A 169 10.19 3.20 -7.74
N TYR A 170 11.11 3.44 -8.67
CA TYR A 170 12.43 2.86 -8.66
C TYR A 170 13.46 3.78 -9.33
N ASP A 171 14.74 3.55 -9.06
CA ASP A 171 15.84 4.22 -9.75
C ASP A 171 16.21 3.43 -11.01
N ALA A 172 16.05 4.06 -12.18
CA ALA A 172 16.35 3.46 -13.48
C ALA A 172 17.85 3.20 -13.73
N ALA A 173 18.73 3.78 -12.91
CA ALA A 173 20.15 3.44 -12.91
C ALA A 173 20.42 2.08 -12.23
N THR A 174 19.56 1.67 -11.31
CA THR A 174 19.76 0.42 -10.54
C THR A 174 18.86 -0.72 -11.02
N LEU A 175 17.67 -0.40 -11.53
CA LEU A 175 16.71 -1.38 -12.03
C LEU A 175 16.31 -1.11 -13.48
N GLN A 176 16.14 -2.21 -14.21
CA GLN A 176 15.72 -2.23 -15.60
C GLN A 176 14.46 -3.07 -15.74
N SER A 177 13.66 -2.76 -16.77
CA SER A 177 12.50 -3.55 -17.18
C SER A 177 11.54 -3.94 -16.04
N LEU A 178 11.30 -3.03 -15.09
CA LEU A 178 10.29 -3.25 -14.05
C LEU A 178 8.90 -3.35 -14.69
N ASP A 179 8.23 -4.45 -14.41
CA ASP A 179 6.82 -4.67 -14.69
C ASP A 179 6.07 -5.11 -13.42
N LEU A 180 4.74 -5.05 -13.47
CA LEU A 180 3.86 -5.52 -12.42
C LEU A 180 3.03 -6.68 -12.97
N ASP A 181 3.34 -7.91 -12.54
CA ASP A 181 2.51 -9.06 -12.86
C ASP A 181 1.36 -9.14 -11.84
N LEU A 182 0.24 -8.49 -12.17
CA LEU A 182 -0.97 -8.48 -11.34
C LEU A 182 -1.91 -9.64 -11.66
N GLU A 183 -1.80 -10.23 -12.84
CA GLU A 183 -2.65 -11.35 -13.26
C GLU A 183 -2.27 -12.65 -12.55
N ALA A 184 -1.00 -12.81 -12.18
CA ALA A 184 -0.55 -13.92 -11.32
C ALA A 184 -1.01 -13.79 -9.86
N GLY A 185 -1.60 -12.65 -9.46
CA GLY A 185 -2.10 -12.42 -8.10
C GLY A 185 -3.63 -12.42 -8.00
N VAL A 186 -4.15 -11.75 -6.97
CA VAL A 186 -5.60 -11.69 -6.67
C VAL A 186 -6.47 -11.23 -7.86
N ALA A 187 -5.93 -10.41 -8.76
CA ALA A 187 -6.69 -9.92 -9.90
C ALA A 187 -7.03 -11.05 -10.88
N GLY A 188 -6.10 -11.99 -11.14
CA GLY A 188 -6.39 -13.16 -11.98
C GLY A 188 -7.30 -14.17 -11.27
N GLU A 189 -7.06 -14.42 -9.98
CA GLU A 189 -7.85 -15.37 -9.19
C GLU A 189 -9.32 -14.98 -9.06
N LEU A 190 -9.59 -13.69 -8.85
CA LEU A 190 -10.96 -13.16 -8.74
C LEU A 190 -11.57 -12.78 -10.09
N GLY A 191 -10.82 -12.92 -11.19
CA GLY A 191 -11.28 -12.60 -12.53
C GLY A 191 -11.59 -11.12 -12.72
N ALA A 192 -10.65 -10.24 -12.37
CA ALA A 192 -10.80 -8.80 -12.48
C ALA A 192 -11.22 -8.37 -13.89
N GLU A 193 -12.27 -7.56 -13.99
CA GLU A 193 -12.78 -7.08 -15.28
C GLU A 193 -11.90 -5.99 -15.92
N PHE A 194 -11.08 -5.32 -15.11
CA PHE A 194 -10.12 -4.35 -15.58
C PHE A 194 -8.80 -4.54 -14.84
N CYS A 195 -7.75 -4.84 -15.60
CA CYS A 195 -6.37 -4.92 -15.12
C CYS A 195 -5.48 -4.26 -16.18
N VAL A 196 -4.81 -3.16 -15.83
CA VAL A 196 -3.93 -2.44 -16.75
C VAL A 196 -2.68 -1.98 -16.03
N THR A 197 -1.53 -2.29 -16.62
CA THR A 197 -0.22 -1.78 -16.20
C THR A 197 0.28 -0.73 -17.18
N SER A 198 0.92 0.32 -16.67
CA SER A 198 1.49 1.38 -17.50
C SER A 198 2.81 1.89 -16.94
N SER A 199 3.65 2.46 -17.81
CA SER A 199 4.88 3.15 -17.42
C SER A 199 4.77 4.60 -17.88
N PRO A 200 4.28 5.52 -17.03
CA PRO A 200 4.26 6.94 -17.32
C PRO A 200 5.67 7.44 -17.70
N GLU A 201 5.78 8.17 -18.81
CA GLU A 201 7.03 8.83 -19.17
C GLU A 201 7.30 10.00 -18.22
N LEU A 202 8.41 9.92 -17.48
CA LEU A 202 8.85 10.98 -16.59
C LEU A 202 9.90 11.87 -17.28
N PRO A 203 10.05 13.14 -16.86
CA PRO A 203 11.13 13.98 -17.34
C PRO A 203 12.48 13.29 -17.14
N PRO A 204 13.38 13.31 -18.13
CA PRO A 204 14.65 12.57 -18.08
C PRO A 204 15.59 13.05 -16.95
N GLU A 205 15.36 14.25 -16.42
CA GLU A 205 16.14 14.83 -15.31
C GLU A 205 15.79 14.24 -13.94
N SER A 206 14.73 13.43 -13.85
CA SER A 206 14.24 12.90 -12.57
C SER A 206 15.08 11.76 -11.99
N GLY A 207 15.82 11.02 -12.82
CA GLY A 207 16.55 9.80 -12.42
C GLY A 207 15.67 8.65 -11.90
N SER A 208 14.39 8.91 -11.68
CA SER A 208 13.40 7.96 -11.15
C SER A 208 12.51 7.48 -12.28
N SER A 209 11.99 6.28 -12.14
CA SER A 209 10.96 5.70 -13.01
C SER A 209 9.81 5.18 -12.16
N VAL A 210 8.63 5.07 -12.77
CA VAL A 210 7.43 4.58 -12.08
C VAL A 210 6.70 3.59 -12.98
N ARG A 211 6.29 2.46 -12.39
CA ARG A 211 5.36 1.51 -12.99
C ARG A 211 4.06 1.59 -12.21
N THR A 212 2.95 1.78 -12.91
CA THR A 212 1.61 1.80 -12.31
C THR A 212 0.81 0.60 -12.74
N GLY A 213 -0.06 0.12 -11.85
CA GLY A 213 -0.99 -0.97 -12.11
C GLY A 213 -2.36 -0.61 -11.55
N HIS A 214 -3.42 -0.83 -12.33
CA HIS A 214 -4.78 -0.46 -11.96
C HIS A 214 -5.70 -1.67 -12.12
N VAL A 215 -6.36 -2.05 -11.04
CA VAL A 215 -7.25 -3.22 -10.97
C VAL A 215 -8.63 -2.79 -10.48
N LEU A 216 -9.67 -3.14 -11.24
CA LEU A 216 -11.06 -3.09 -10.80
C LEU A 216 -11.66 -4.48 -10.98
N LEU A 217 -12.22 -5.03 -9.91
CA LEU A 217 -12.85 -6.35 -9.96
C LEU A 217 -14.15 -6.33 -10.78
N GLU A 218 -14.93 -5.25 -10.63
CA GLU A 218 -16.17 -5.03 -11.37
C GLU A 218 -16.13 -3.64 -12.01
N ALA A 219 -15.92 -3.59 -13.32
CA ALA A 219 -15.91 -2.36 -14.11
C ALA A 219 -17.20 -2.20 -14.94
N LEU A 220 -17.93 -3.30 -15.20
CA LEU A 220 -19.10 -3.34 -16.07
C LEU A 220 -20.33 -3.93 -15.35
N PRO A 221 -21.57 -3.46 -15.63
CA PRO A 221 -22.78 -4.11 -15.13
C PRO A 221 -23.00 -5.51 -15.72
N PRO A 222 -23.66 -6.44 -15.00
CA PRO A 222 -24.24 -6.28 -13.67
C PRO A 222 -23.23 -6.49 -12.54
N PHE A 223 -23.21 -5.56 -11.57
CA PHE A 223 -22.34 -5.64 -10.41
C PHE A 223 -22.77 -6.78 -9.48
N THR A 224 -21.90 -7.78 -9.31
CA THR A 224 -22.12 -8.98 -8.50
C THR A 224 -21.54 -8.86 -7.08
N SER A 225 -20.96 -7.71 -6.73
CA SER A 225 -20.31 -7.43 -5.44
C SER A 225 -19.05 -8.26 -5.17
N THR A 226 -18.31 -8.63 -6.22
CA THR A 226 -16.97 -9.23 -6.09
C THR A 226 -16.02 -8.23 -5.42
N VAL A 227 -15.31 -8.70 -4.40
CA VAL A 227 -14.36 -7.91 -3.61
C VAL A 227 -13.13 -8.76 -3.28
N VAL A 228 -11.98 -8.11 -3.17
CA VAL A 228 -10.82 -8.67 -2.47
C VAL A 228 -11.21 -8.79 -0.98
N PRO A 229 -11.13 -9.97 -0.37
CA PRO A 229 -11.51 -10.15 1.02
C PRO A 229 -10.51 -9.49 1.97
N ALA A 230 -10.99 -9.12 3.15
CA ALA A 230 -10.13 -8.82 4.29
C ALA A 230 -9.23 -10.04 4.56
N SER A 231 -7.92 -9.81 4.56
CA SER A 231 -6.89 -10.85 4.60
C SER A 231 -5.57 -10.26 5.08
N THR A 232 -4.68 -11.10 5.59
CA THR A 232 -3.31 -10.74 5.97
C THR A 232 -2.37 -11.50 5.05
N GLY A 233 -1.42 -10.80 4.44
CA GLY A 233 -0.45 -11.36 3.49
C GLY A 233 -1.03 -11.81 2.16
N LEU A 234 -2.11 -11.20 1.67
CA LEU A 234 -2.69 -11.57 0.38
C LEU A 234 -1.85 -11.02 -0.77
N ILE A 235 -1.40 -11.88 -1.68
CA ILE A 235 -0.60 -11.47 -2.84
C ILE A 235 -1.49 -10.73 -3.85
N LEU A 236 -1.23 -9.44 -4.04
CA LEU A 236 -1.88 -8.62 -5.06
C LEU A 236 -1.33 -8.88 -6.46
N GLY A 237 -0.07 -9.27 -6.53
CA GLY A 237 0.73 -9.49 -7.74
C GLY A 237 2.21 -9.40 -7.38
N SER A 238 3.08 -9.33 -8.38
CA SER A 238 4.53 -9.22 -8.16
C SER A 238 5.17 -8.10 -8.96
N ALA A 239 6.16 -7.45 -8.36
CA ALA A 239 7.11 -6.62 -9.06
C ALA A 239 8.16 -7.52 -9.72
N VAL A 240 8.24 -7.48 -11.05
CA VAL A 240 9.19 -8.28 -11.83
C VAL A 240 10.18 -7.34 -12.49
N PHE A 241 11.48 -7.49 -12.21
CA PHE A 241 12.50 -6.58 -12.73
C PHE A 241 13.84 -7.26 -12.95
N ARG A 242 14.73 -6.53 -13.62
CA ARG A 242 16.13 -6.88 -13.77
C ARG A 242 17.00 -5.92 -12.99
N VAL A 243 17.99 -6.43 -12.27
CA VAL A 243 19.01 -5.59 -11.63
C VAL A 243 20.05 -5.17 -12.67
N ALA A 244 20.40 -3.89 -12.72
CA ALA A 244 21.41 -3.42 -13.66
C ALA A 244 22.78 -4.08 -13.37
N PRO A 245 23.54 -4.48 -14.40
CA PRO A 245 24.77 -5.26 -14.23
C PRO A 245 25.92 -4.46 -13.59
N ASP A 246 25.82 -3.14 -13.56
CA ASP A 246 26.80 -2.21 -13.01
C ASP A 246 26.50 -1.76 -11.58
N VAL A 247 25.40 -2.26 -10.98
CA VAL A 247 25.09 -2.02 -9.57
C VAL A 247 26.21 -2.59 -8.70
N VAL A 248 26.66 -1.80 -7.73
CA VAL A 248 27.82 -2.15 -6.90
C VAL A 248 27.37 -3.04 -5.74
N PRO A 249 27.97 -4.23 -5.52
CA PRO A 249 27.72 -5.02 -4.32
C PRO A 249 27.99 -4.21 -3.04
N GLY A 250 27.13 -4.36 -2.03
CA GLY A 250 27.11 -3.58 -0.79
C GLY A 250 26.28 -2.29 -0.87
N SER A 251 25.71 -1.96 -2.04
CA SER A 251 24.66 -0.96 -2.17
C SER A 251 23.27 -1.57 -1.92
N SER A 252 22.22 -0.76 -2.08
CA SER A 252 20.83 -1.23 -2.01
C SER A 252 20.03 -0.70 -3.20
N VAL A 253 19.13 -1.54 -3.70
CA VAL A 253 18.10 -1.17 -4.65
C VAL A 253 16.88 -0.71 -3.86
N LEU A 254 16.25 0.39 -4.26
CA LEU A 254 15.05 0.92 -3.60
C LEU A 254 13.82 0.71 -4.46
N LEU A 255 12.77 0.15 -3.86
CA LEU A 255 11.41 0.14 -4.40
C LEU A 255 10.49 0.89 -3.44
N THR A 256 9.72 1.84 -3.96
CA THR A 256 8.80 2.65 -3.16
C THR A 256 7.38 2.53 -3.68
N LEU A 257 6.45 2.10 -2.82
CA LEU A 257 5.02 2.15 -3.09
C LEU A 257 4.46 3.54 -2.79
N GLY A 258 3.42 3.94 -3.52
CA GLY A 258 2.72 5.20 -3.28
C GLY A 258 3.27 6.36 -4.09
N SER A 259 3.17 7.58 -3.57
CA SER A 259 3.60 8.79 -4.26
C SER A 259 5.09 9.08 -4.03
N ASN A 260 5.81 9.50 -5.07
CA ASN A 260 7.15 10.05 -4.90
C ASN A 260 7.04 11.54 -4.54
N PRO A 261 7.48 11.97 -3.34
CA PRO A 261 7.34 13.35 -2.88
C PRO A 261 8.15 14.36 -3.71
N THR A 262 9.08 13.90 -4.53
CA THR A 262 9.96 14.76 -5.35
C THR A 262 9.41 15.06 -6.75
N LEU A 263 8.35 14.37 -7.19
CA LEU A 263 7.81 14.44 -8.54
C LEU A 263 6.31 14.77 -8.53
N SER A 264 5.92 15.84 -9.23
CA SER A 264 4.53 16.29 -9.36
C SER A 264 3.70 15.49 -10.36
N THR A 265 4.02 14.21 -10.54
CA THR A 265 3.34 13.30 -11.48
C THR A 265 2.35 12.38 -10.77
N PRO A 266 1.23 12.03 -11.42
CA PRO A 266 0.22 11.16 -10.85
C PRO A 266 0.78 9.74 -10.72
N GLY A 267 1.11 9.35 -9.49
CA GLY A 267 1.54 8.01 -9.12
C GLY A 267 1.11 7.74 -7.69
N THR A 268 -0.17 7.93 -7.39
CA THR A 268 -0.71 7.68 -6.05
C THR A 268 -1.29 6.28 -6.01
N THR A 269 -0.89 5.53 -4.98
CA THR A 269 -1.52 4.25 -4.69
C THR A 269 -2.88 4.53 -4.04
N LEU A 270 -3.93 3.92 -4.56
CA LEU A 270 -5.31 4.14 -4.12
C LEU A 270 -6.04 2.82 -4.00
N ILE A 271 -7.01 2.75 -3.10
CA ILE A 271 -7.95 1.65 -2.99
C ILE A 271 -9.38 2.18 -3.11
N THR A 272 -10.28 1.34 -3.59
CA THR A 272 -11.70 1.65 -3.64
C THR A 272 -12.44 0.88 -2.55
N GLN A 273 -13.00 1.61 -1.59
CA GLN A 273 -13.80 1.06 -0.49
C GLN A 273 -15.13 1.81 -0.43
N GLU A 274 -16.25 1.10 -0.39
CA GLU A 274 -17.59 1.71 -0.28
C GLU A 274 -17.83 2.88 -1.26
N TYR A 275 -17.30 2.77 -2.48
CA TYR A 275 -17.36 3.79 -3.54
C TYR A 275 -16.55 5.07 -3.29
N GLN A 276 -15.65 5.06 -2.31
CA GLN A 276 -14.67 6.11 -2.04
C GLN A 276 -13.27 5.65 -2.46
N ALA A 277 -12.43 6.59 -2.89
CA ALA A 277 -11.01 6.36 -3.11
C ALA A 277 -10.24 6.74 -1.84
N LEU A 278 -9.49 5.79 -1.27
CA LEU A 278 -8.65 5.99 -0.09
C LEU A 278 -7.18 5.74 -0.43
N VAL A 279 -6.27 6.39 0.28
CA VAL A 279 -4.82 6.15 0.18
C VAL A 279 -4.44 5.11 1.25
N PRO A 280 -3.93 3.92 0.88
CA PRO A 280 -3.49 2.93 1.85
C PRO A 280 -2.15 3.33 2.49
N LEU A 281 -1.80 2.69 3.61
CA LEU A 281 -0.43 2.75 4.10
C LEU A 281 0.49 2.01 3.12
N VAL A 282 1.65 2.57 2.85
CA VAL A 282 2.62 2.09 1.86
C VAL A 282 4.03 2.11 2.42
N GLU A 283 4.89 1.32 1.80
CA GLU A 283 6.26 1.08 2.24
C GLU A 283 7.29 1.46 1.16
N THR A 284 8.49 1.83 1.60
CA THR A 284 9.72 1.75 0.81
C THR A 284 10.57 0.60 1.34
N VAL A 285 10.97 -0.30 0.44
CA VAL A 285 11.90 -1.38 0.76
C VAL A 285 13.26 -1.11 0.15
N ALA A 286 14.31 -1.41 0.93
CA ALA A 286 15.69 -1.39 0.50
C ALA A 286 16.22 -2.82 0.40
N ILE A 287 16.52 -3.25 -0.82
CA ILE A 287 16.97 -4.61 -1.11
C ILE A 287 18.49 -4.59 -1.21
N PRO A 288 19.23 -5.29 -0.33
CA PRO A 288 20.68 -5.28 -0.36
C PRO A 288 21.23 -5.97 -1.61
N VAL A 289 22.31 -5.42 -2.16
CA VAL A 289 22.99 -6.00 -3.33
C VAL A 289 24.19 -6.81 -2.87
N TYR A 290 24.22 -8.10 -3.19
CA TYR A 290 25.34 -9.00 -2.89
C TYR A 290 26.12 -9.36 -4.16
N PRO A 291 27.36 -9.86 -4.03
CA PRO A 291 28.05 -10.50 -5.14
C PRO A 291 27.20 -11.67 -5.69
N SER A 292 27.33 -11.99 -6.98
CA SER A 292 26.56 -13.07 -7.61
C SER A 292 26.94 -14.49 -7.18
N ALA A 293 27.92 -14.64 -6.26
CA ALA A 293 28.21 -15.92 -5.63
C ALA A 293 27.12 -16.20 -4.58
N GLY A 294 26.61 -17.44 -4.49
CA GLY A 294 25.48 -17.75 -3.62
C GLY A 294 24.14 -17.90 -4.32
N LEU A 295 24.03 -17.54 -5.60
CA LEU A 295 22.77 -17.71 -6.33
C LEU A 295 22.56 -19.17 -6.74
N PHE A 296 21.36 -19.69 -6.47
CA PHE A 296 20.93 -21.01 -6.89
C PHE A 296 19.43 -21.04 -7.20
N VAL A 297 18.97 -22.15 -7.79
CA VAL A 297 17.55 -22.49 -7.88
C VAL A 297 17.30 -23.67 -6.96
N ARG A 298 16.36 -23.54 -6.01
CA ARG A 298 16.01 -24.60 -5.08
C ARG A 298 15.45 -25.79 -5.85
N GLY A 299 16.01 -26.97 -5.60
CA GLY A 299 15.69 -28.20 -6.34
C GLY A 299 16.47 -28.41 -7.64
N ASP A 300 17.30 -27.47 -8.11
CA ASP A 300 18.28 -27.71 -9.19
C ASP A 300 19.56 -28.27 -8.58
N VAL A 301 19.57 -29.58 -8.37
CA VAL A 301 20.63 -30.28 -7.64
C VAL A 301 21.86 -30.49 -8.52
N ASN A 302 21.65 -30.67 -9.82
CA ASN A 302 22.72 -30.92 -10.78
C ASN A 302 23.34 -29.63 -11.37
N GLY A 303 22.72 -28.47 -11.13
CA GLY A 303 23.23 -27.14 -11.48
C GLY A 303 23.07 -26.77 -12.95
N ASP A 304 22.14 -27.40 -13.68
CA ASP A 304 21.87 -27.11 -15.10
C ASP A 304 20.80 -26.04 -15.33
N ALA A 305 20.31 -25.43 -14.25
CA ALA A 305 19.26 -24.41 -14.21
C ALA A 305 17.85 -24.91 -14.57
N ALA A 306 17.66 -26.23 -14.69
CA ALA A 306 16.35 -26.85 -14.82
C ALA A 306 16.04 -27.67 -13.57
N VAL A 307 14.82 -27.54 -13.05
CA VAL A 307 14.32 -28.39 -11.95
C VAL A 307 13.47 -29.50 -12.57
N ASP A 308 14.04 -30.70 -12.68
CA ASP A 308 13.39 -31.86 -13.28
C ASP A 308 13.70 -33.21 -12.61
N LEU A 309 13.42 -34.33 -13.30
CA LEU A 309 13.61 -35.67 -12.75
C LEU A 309 15.10 -36.05 -12.58
N ALA A 310 16.01 -35.41 -13.31
CA ALA A 310 17.44 -35.61 -13.15
C ALA A 310 17.89 -35.20 -11.74
N ASP A 311 17.38 -34.08 -11.21
CA ASP A 311 17.67 -33.60 -9.86
C ASP A 311 17.18 -34.56 -8.79
N VAL A 312 15.97 -35.10 -8.97
CA VAL A 312 15.42 -36.12 -8.06
C VAL A 312 16.34 -37.35 -8.00
N ILE A 313 16.84 -37.81 -9.15
CA ILE A 313 17.71 -39.00 -9.20
C ILE A 313 19.03 -38.72 -8.48
N GLU A 314 19.61 -37.54 -8.67
CA GLU A 314 20.85 -37.13 -8.01
C GLU A 314 20.67 -36.99 -6.50
N LEU A 315 19.63 -36.27 -6.07
CA LEU A 315 19.28 -36.08 -4.67
C LEU A 315 19.02 -37.41 -3.94
N MET A 316 18.24 -38.31 -4.56
CA MET A 316 18.01 -39.65 -4.01
C MET A 316 19.31 -40.47 -3.92
N GLY A 317 20.22 -40.32 -4.89
CA GLY A 317 21.54 -40.94 -4.87
C GLY A 317 22.40 -40.46 -3.69
N ALA A 318 22.40 -39.16 -3.43
CA ALA A 318 23.09 -38.56 -2.29
C ALA A 318 22.52 -39.06 -0.96
N VAL A 319 21.20 -38.98 -0.76
CA VAL A 319 20.53 -39.31 0.52
C VAL A 319 20.54 -40.82 0.82
N LEU A 320 20.31 -41.69 -0.17
CA LEU A 320 20.14 -43.13 0.06
C LEU A 320 21.44 -43.93 0.02
N VAL A 321 22.40 -43.51 -0.81
CA VAL A 321 23.60 -44.30 -1.13
C VAL A 321 24.88 -43.62 -0.62
N GLY A 322 24.79 -42.37 -0.16
CA GLY A 322 25.96 -41.56 0.17
C GLY A 322 26.76 -41.22 -1.08
N GLY A 323 26.07 -40.94 -2.20
CA GLY A 323 26.68 -40.41 -3.41
C GLY A 323 27.36 -39.05 -3.17
N GLU A 324 28.08 -38.55 -4.18
CA GLU A 324 28.58 -37.18 -4.11
C GLU A 324 27.39 -36.22 -4.02
N ALA A 325 27.39 -35.36 -3.00
CA ALA A 325 26.41 -34.28 -2.89
C ALA A 325 26.71 -33.23 -3.97
N GLY A 326 25.67 -32.59 -4.49
CA GLY A 326 25.81 -31.48 -5.44
C GLY A 326 26.64 -30.34 -4.86
N ASP A 327 27.10 -29.44 -5.75
CA ASP A 327 27.96 -28.30 -5.37
C ASP A 327 27.24 -27.26 -4.49
N CYS A 328 25.92 -27.39 -4.32
CA CYS A 328 25.05 -26.47 -3.61
C CYS A 328 24.13 -27.27 -2.67
N LEU A 329 24.43 -27.25 -1.36
CA LEU A 329 23.65 -27.98 -0.37
C LEU A 329 22.26 -27.35 -0.16
N ASP A 330 22.14 -26.03 -0.29
CA ASP A 330 20.84 -25.33 -0.21
C ASP A 330 19.90 -25.71 -1.35
N ALA A 331 20.43 -26.09 -2.53
CA ALA A 331 19.59 -26.61 -3.62
C ALA A 331 19.06 -28.02 -3.34
N MET A 332 19.77 -28.79 -2.52
CA MET A 332 19.40 -30.15 -2.13
C MET A 332 18.40 -30.18 -0.97
N ASP A 333 18.39 -29.13 -0.14
CA ASP A 333 17.38 -28.88 0.90
C ASP A 333 16.14 -28.23 0.25
N VAL A 334 15.31 -29.08 -0.33
CA VAL A 334 14.17 -28.68 -1.18
C VAL A 334 13.03 -28.13 -0.33
N ASP A 335 12.89 -28.60 0.91
CA ASP A 335 11.88 -28.12 1.85
C ASP A 335 12.36 -27.04 2.85
N ASP A 336 13.62 -26.63 2.74
CA ASP A 336 14.23 -25.49 3.43
C ASP A 336 14.24 -25.65 4.96
N THR A 337 14.56 -26.87 5.41
CA THR A 337 14.54 -27.24 6.83
C THR A 337 15.91 -27.21 7.51
N GLY A 338 16.97 -26.95 6.76
CA GLY A 338 18.37 -27.05 7.15
C GLY A 338 18.89 -28.49 7.24
N ASN A 339 18.16 -29.46 6.69
CA ASN A 339 18.52 -30.88 6.70
C ASN A 339 18.21 -31.54 5.37
N ILE A 340 19.24 -32.11 4.74
CA ILE A 340 19.07 -32.92 3.52
C ILE A 340 18.71 -34.36 3.90
N ASP A 341 17.46 -34.75 3.71
CA ASP A 341 16.95 -36.10 3.99
C ASP A 341 15.95 -36.64 2.93
N LEU A 342 15.10 -37.60 3.30
CA LEU A 342 14.15 -38.21 2.36
C LEU A 342 12.91 -37.35 2.10
N ALA A 343 12.67 -36.32 2.90
CA ALA A 343 11.63 -35.33 2.67
C ALA A 343 11.91 -34.53 1.39
N ASP A 344 13.17 -34.17 1.13
CA ASP A 344 13.55 -33.35 -0.04
C ASP A 344 13.21 -33.98 -1.40
N PRO A 345 13.62 -35.23 -1.72
CA PRO A 345 13.24 -35.84 -2.99
C PRO A 345 11.73 -36.11 -3.08
N VAL A 346 11.04 -36.30 -1.94
CA VAL A 346 9.57 -36.42 -1.93
C VAL A 346 8.94 -35.07 -2.29
N ARG A 347 9.40 -33.97 -1.68
CA ARG A 347 8.96 -32.60 -1.98
C ARG A 347 9.17 -32.24 -3.44
N LEU A 348 10.33 -32.62 -4.01
CA LEU A 348 10.64 -32.38 -5.41
C LEU A 348 9.73 -33.19 -6.36
N LEU A 349 9.40 -34.44 -6.01
CA LEU A 349 8.44 -35.24 -6.76
C LEU A 349 7.00 -34.70 -6.66
N GLU A 350 6.61 -34.15 -5.52
CA GLU A 350 5.32 -33.47 -5.35
C GLU A 350 5.20 -32.24 -6.26
N LEU A 351 6.26 -31.42 -6.33
CA LEU A 351 6.34 -30.31 -7.29
C LEU A 351 6.13 -30.81 -8.74
N LEU A 352 6.85 -31.86 -9.15
CA LEU A 352 6.85 -32.32 -10.55
C LEU A 352 5.56 -33.04 -10.97
N PHE A 353 4.88 -33.72 -10.03
CA PHE A 353 3.76 -34.61 -10.38
C PHE A 353 2.43 -34.30 -9.69
N ALA A 354 2.44 -33.66 -8.51
CA ALA A 354 1.24 -33.42 -7.72
C ALA A 354 0.62 -32.02 -7.97
N GLY A 355 1.34 -31.12 -8.64
CA GLY A 355 0.86 -29.78 -8.99
C GLY A 355 0.77 -28.83 -7.78
N ASP A 356 1.57 -29.08 -6.74
CA ASP A 356 1.71 -28.19 -5.58
C ASP A 356 2.42 -26.87 -6.01
N PRO A 357 1.97 -25.67 -5.58
CA PRO A 357 2.23 -24.44 -6.33
C PRO A 357 3.66 -23.88 -6.35
N SER A 358 4.53 -24.19 -5.41
CA SER A 358 5.89 -23.63 -5.40
C SER A 358 6.76 -24.26 -4.30
N LEU A 359 8.08 -24.34 -4.53
CA LEU A 359 9.06 -24.55 -3.47
C LEU A 359 9.30 -23.25 -2.68
N PRO A 360 9.87 -23.31 -1.46
CA PRO A 360 10.45 -22.14 -0.81
C PRO A 360 11.42 -21.41 -1.74
N VAL A 361 11.52 -20.09 -1.62
CA VAL A 361 12.45 -19.31 -2.42
C VAL A 361 13.90 -19.73 -2.12
N PRO A 362 14.82 -19.77 -3.09
CA PRO A 362 14.69 -19.28 -4.46
C PRO A 362 14.17 -20.34 -5.47
N PHE A 363 12.91 -20.25 -5.89
CA PHE A 363 12.32 -21.05 -6.97
C PHE A 363 11.18 -20.28 -7.64
N PRO A 364 10.98 -20.36 -8.97
CA PRO A 364 11.74 -21.11 -9.98
C PRO A 364 12.94 -20.33 -10.54
N HIS A 365 13.24 -19.16 -9.97
CA HIS A 365 14.27 -18.26 -10.46
C HIS A 365 15.48 -18.25 -9.53
N LEU A 366 16.64 -17.89 -10.09
CA LEU A 366 17.87 -17.73 -9.32
C LEU A 366 17.68 -16.69 -8.22
N GLY A 367 18.11 -17.04 -7.01
CA GLY A 367 18.07 -16.15 -5.85
C GLY A 367 19.00 -16.62 -4.75
N PHE A 368 19.02 -15.87 -3.65
CA PHE A 368 19.70 -16.26 -2.42
C PHE A 368 18.76 -17.07 -1.54
N ASP A 369 19.34 -17.85 -0.63
CA ASP A 369 18.60 -18.41 0.49
C ASP A 369 18.07 -17.27 1.38
N ALA A 370 16.75 -17.28 1.61
CA ALA A 370 16.07 -16.28 2.43
C ALA A 370 16.03 -16.67 3.92
N THR A 371 16.34 -17.94 4.24
CA THR A 371 16.32 -18.49 5.60
C THR A 371 17.66 -19.12 5.96
N PRO A 372 18.70 -18.28 6.20
CA PRO A 372 20.04 -18.80 6.50
C PRO A 372 20.03 -19.83 7.62
N ASP A 373 20.59 -21.00 7.34
CA ASP A 373 20.66 -22.11 8.27
C ASP A 373 22.11 -22.58 8.50
N ALA A 374 22.31 -23.87 8.80
CA ALA A 374 23.63 -24.44 9.07
C ALA A 374 24.32 -24.99 7.81
N LEU A 375 23.62 -25.07 6.69
CA LEU A 375 24.15 -25.39 5.38
C LEU A 375 25.02 -24.22 4.88
N PRO A 376 26.13 -24.52 4.19
CA PRO A 376 26.99 -23.50 3.62
C PRO A 376 26.36 -22.92 2.35
N ASP A 377 26.32 -21.59 2.27
CA ASP A 377 25.87 -20.86 1.09
C ASP A 377 26.48 -21.42 -0.20
N CYS A 378 25.67 -21.55 -1.24
CA CYS A 378 26.13 -22.10 -2.52
C CYS A 378 27.31 -21.33 -3.15
N GLY A 379 28.30 -22.05 -3.65
CA GLY A 379 29.53 -21.44 -4.18
C GLY A 379 30.51 -20.92 -3.12
N SER A 380 30.22 -21.10 -1.83
CA SER A 380 31.25 -21.05 -0.79
C SER A 380 32.18 -22.27 -0.92
N PRO A 381 33.50 -22.12 -0.65
CA PRO A 381 34.41 -23.25 -0.69
C PRO A 381 34.04 -24.27 0.39
N THR A 382 33.73 -25.50 -0.01
CA THR A 382 33.47 -26.61 0.91
C THR A 382 34.67 -26.81 1.86
N PRO A 383 34.46 -26.92 3.19
CA PRO A 383 35.55 -27.05 4.17
C PRO A 383 36.39 -28.33 4.03
#